data_AF-A0AAU5XR64-F1
#
_entry.id   AF-A0AAU5XR64-F1
#
_cell.length_a   1.000
_cell.length_b   1.000
_cell.length_c   1.000
_cell.angle_alpha   90.00
_cell.angle_beta   90.00
_cell.angle_gamma   90.00
#
_symmetry.space_group_name_H-M   'P 1'
#
loop_
_entity.id
_entity.type
_entity.pdbx_description
1 polymer ?
#
loop_
_entity_poly.entity_id
_entity_poly.type
_entity_poly.pdbx_seq_one_letter_code
_entity_poly.pdbx_strand_id
1 'polypeptide(L)'
;MCVVDQGFDSVALSQVKAHPCGMGGGSFLDRLAAAGEQAVARDQARKWRRAAIERAVRTPALIGAGILALVAWWLSGWEMWPWLFGGAGGLVAVLVLARRMPPAWRLTVPLLVVGVWLLTYVDPWWWVLLAGVAVTGAGVAALVMLRLRVRRWQTLGALALGVVMVAAGWVMLTVDSAWQARQTQQELNQAHDEAVARILPRSPASMVDFLAERIAHATPDAVADACFVFAPAAQRQFADAWQAPDCPTAIRVMASKVTAAADYVNNLYLPGQAAQSNPDGTLSVDACHLDFSGLTDDTPHVNPGPQIGMLTLAQQHGQGHRIVGYQGCPPG
;
A
#
# COMPACT_ATOMS: atom_id res chain seq x y z
N MET A 1 -9.39 -91.04 24.00
CA MET A 1 -8.40 -90.46 24.91
C MET A 1 -7.52 -89.52 24.11
N CYS A 2 -7.72 -88.22 24.27
CA CYS A 2 -6.72 -87.18 24.01
C CYS A 2 -6.96 -86.10 25.06
N VAL A 3 -5.86 -85.76 25.72
CA VAL A 3 -5.73 -84.93 26.91
C VAL A 3 -5.97 -83.47 26.53
N VAL A 4 -6.77 -82.76 27.34
CA VAL A 4 -6.95 -81.31 27.28
C VAL A 4 -6.01 -80.70 28.30
N ASP A 5 -5.04 -79.93 27.82
CA ASP A 5 -4.15 -79.11 28.64
C ASP A 5 -4.71 -77.69 28.68
N GLN A 6 -4.99 -77.17 29.87
CA GLN A 6 -5.50 -75.82 30.11
C GLN A 6 -4.37 -74.95 30.69
N GLY A 7 -3.87 -74.03 29.87
CA GLY A 7 -3.03 -72.92 30.31
C GLY A 7 -3.75 -71.60 30.09
N PHE A 8 -4.18 -70.98 31.18
CA PHE A 8 -4.66 -69.61 31.27
C PHE A 8 -3.52 -68.63 30.93
N ASP A 9 -3.74 -67.69 30.00
CA ASP A 9 -3.53 -66.26 30.28
C ASP A 9 -3.99 -65.35 29.12
N SER A 10 -4.76 -64.32 29.51
CA SER A 10 -4.77 -62.96 28.94
C SER A 10 -5.38 -62.72 27.54
N VAL A 11 -6.72 -62.64 27.53
CA VAL A 11 -7.58 -61.67 26.81
C VAL A 11 -7.13 -61.24 25.40
N ALA A 12 -7.12 -62.21 24.48
CA ALA A 12 -7.39 -61.97 23.07
C ALA A 12 -8.64 -62.78 22.71
N LEU A 13 -9.69 -62.10 22.24
CA LEU A 13 -10.89 -62.73 21.68
C LEU A 13 -10.51 -63.59 20.48
N SER A 14 -10.11 -64.84 20.73
CA SER A 14 -9.86 -65.84 19.71
C SER A 14 -11.22 -66.31 19.20
N GLN A 15 -11.49 -66.00 17.92
CA GLN A 15 -12.55 -66.69 17.19
C GLN A 15 -12.17 -68.17 17.14
N VAL A 16 -12.78 -68.96 18.02
CA VAL A 16 -12.80 -70.43 17.92
C VAL A 16 -13.50 -70.77 16.61
N LYS A 17 -12.70 -70.99 15.57
CA LYS A 17 -13.15 -71.43 14.26
C LYS A 17 -13.45 -72.92 14.36
N ALA A 18 -14.68 -73.24 14.77
CA ALA A 18 -15.20 -74.60 14.67
C ALA A 18 -15.12 -75.03 13.19
N HIS A 19 -14.30 -76.05 12.91
CA HIS A 19 -14.27 -76.69 11.60
C HIS A 19 -15.37 -77.76 11.58
N PRO A 20 -16.47 -77.56 10.83
CA PRO A 20 -17.44 -78.63 10.62
C PRO A 20 -16.82 -79.68 9.70
N CYS A 21 -16.50 -80.84 10.25
CA CYS A 21 -16.33 -82.08 9.50
C CYS A 21 -17.72 -82.56 9.01
N GLY A 22 -18.31 -81.84 8.07
CA GLY A 22 -19.52 -82.25 7.37
C GLY A 22 -19.15 -82.76 5.99
N MET A 23 -19.11 -84.09 5.81
CA MET A 23 -19.19 -84.71 4.49
C MET A 23 -20.61 -84.53 3.93
N GLY A 24 -20.96 -83.31 3.58
CA GLY A 24 -22.17 -83.00 2.82
C GLY A 24 -21.76 -82.78 1.37
N GLY A 25 -22.12 -83.71 0.49
CA GLY A 25 -22.06 -83.53 -0.95
C GLY A 25 -23.04 -82.44 -1.40
N GLY A 26 -22.72 -81.19 -1.10
CA GLY A 26 -23.40 -80.04 -1.69
C GLY A 26 -23.24 -80.14 -3.20
N SER A 27 -24.38 -80.10 -3.89
CA SER A 27 -24.43 -80.26 -5.34
C SER A 27 -23.53 -79.21 -6.00
N PHE A 28 -22.98 -79.50 -7.17
CA PHE A 28 -22.16 -78.54 -7.93
C PHE A 28 -22.87 -77.17 -8.11
N LEU A 29 -24.20 -77.18 -8.15
CA LEU A 29 -25.05 -76.00 -8.22
C LEU A 29 -24.97 -75.12 -6.96
N ASP A 30 -24.85 -75.70 -5.77
CA ASP A 30 -24.71 -74.94 -4.51
C ASP A 30 -23.38 -74.18 -4.46
N ARG A 31 -22.32 -74.76 -5.03
CA ARG A 31 -21.00 -74.10 -5.11
C ARG A 31 -20.99 -72.94 -6.12
N LEU A 32 -21.74 -73.08 -7.22
CA LEU A 32 -21.89 -72.00 -8.20
C LEU A 32 -22.73 -70.85 -7.65
N ALA A 33 -23.81 -71.14 -6.92
CA ALA A 33 -24.61 -70.12 -6.23
C ALA A 33 -23.77 -69.34 -5.21
N ALA A 34 -22.99 -70.03 -4.37
CA ALA A 34 -22.11 -69.40 -3.40
C ALA A 34 -20.99 -68.55 -4.03
N ALA A 35 -20.44 -68.98 -5.17
CA ALA A 35 -19.45 -68.20 -5.92
C ALA A 35 -20.06 -66.92 -6.53
N GLY A 36 -21.30 -66.97 -7.00
CA GLY A 36 -22.05 -65.81 -7.51
C GLY A 36 -22.26 -64.74 -6.45
N GLU A 37 -22.71 -65.13 -5.25
CA GLU A 37 -22.92 -64.20 -4.13
C GLU A 37 -21.62 -63.50 -3.69
N GLN A 38 -20.50 -64.24 -3.66
CA GLN A 38 -19.20 -63.67 -3.32
C GLN A 38 -18.68 -62.68 -4.37
N ALA A 39 -18.99 -62.89 -5.66
CA ALA A 39 -18.61 -61.97 -6.72
C ALA A 39 -19.40 -60.64 -6.60
N VAL A 40 -20.70 -60.71 -6.33
CA VAL A 40 -21.55 -59.53 -6.10
C VAL A 40 -21.11 -58.75 -4.86
N ALA A 41 -20.78 -59.43 -3.76
CA ALA A 41 -20.30 -58.79 -2.53
C ALA A 41 -18.97 -58.04 -2.75
N ARG A 42 -18.04 -58.63 -3.53
CA ARG A 42 -16.76 -57.97 -3.87
C ARG A 42 -16.97 -56.73 -4.72
N ASP A 43 -17.91 -56.76 -5.65
CA ASP A 43 -18.16 -55.63 -6.55
C ASP A 43 -18.89 -54.48 -5.83
N GLN A 44 -19.82 -54.80 -4.93
CA GLN A 44 -20.39 -53.82 -4.00
C GLN A 44 -19.32 -53.20 -3.10
N ALA A 45 -18.41 -53.98 -2.52
CA ALA A 45 -17.33 -53.45 -1.69
C ALA A 45 -16.39 -52.51 -2.47
N ARG A 46 -16.11 -52.80 -3.76
CA ARG A 46 -15.35 -51.90 -4.63
C ARG A 46 -16.10 -50.60 -4.94
N LYS A 47 -17.40 -50.66 -5.23
CA LYS A 47 -18.24 -49.47 -5.44
C LYS A 47 -18.30 -48.58 -4.20
N TRP A 48 -18.49 -49.17 -3.02
CA TRP A 48 -18.48 -48.44 -1.74
C TRP A 48 -17.13 -47.78 -1.45
N ARG A 49 -16.01 -48.48 -1.69
CA ARG A 49 -14.66 -47.88 -1.52
C ARG A 49 -14.43 -46.71 -2.46
N ARG A 50 -14.83 -46.80 -3.75
CA ARG A 50 -14.69 -45.67 -4.69
C ARG A 50 -15.54 -44.47 -4.26
N ALA A 51 -16.80 -44.71 -3.88
CA ALA A 51 -17.69 -43.63 -3.41
C ALA A 51 -17.18 -42.96 -2.13
N ALA A 52 -16.58 -43.72 -1.21
CA ALA A 52 -15.97 -43.17 0.01
C ALA A 52 -14.73 -42.32 -0.30
N ILE A 53 -13.88 -42.77 -1.22
CA ILE A 53 -12.69 -42.03 -1.66
C ILE A 53 -13.09 -40.72 -2.36
N GLU A 54 -14.08 -40.75 -3.25
CA GLU A 54 -14.56 -39.54 -3.93
C GLU A 54 -15.12 -38.50 -2.95
N ARG A 55 -15.89 -38.93 -1.93
CA ARG A 55 -16.36 -38.01 -0.88
C ARG A 55 -15.22 -37.49 -0.02
N ALA A 56 -14.25 -38.32 0.34
CA ALA A 56 -13.11 -37.92 1.16
C ALA A 56 -12.23 -36.86 0.46
N VAL A 57 -12.15 -36.87 -0.87
CA VAL A 57 -11.35 -35.91 -1.64
C VAL A 57 -12.13 -34.63 -1.97
N ARG A 58 -13.44 -34.71 -2.25
CA ARG A 58 -14.24 -33.52 -2.64
C ARG A 58 -14.38 -32.48 -1.53
N THR A 59 -14.66 -32.91 -0.30
CA THR A 59 -14.95 -32.00 0.81
C THR A 59 -13.78 -31.09 1.18
N PRO A 60 -12.54 -31.60 1.38
CA PRO A 60 -11.42 -30.72 1.70
C PRO A 60 -11.02 -29.80 0.54
N ALA A 61 -11.20 -30.23 -0.72
CA ALA A 61 -10.96 -29.38 -1.88
C ALA A 61 -11.92 -28.18 -1.93
N LEU A 62 -13.22 -28.40 -1.63
CA LEU A 62 -14.22 -27.33 -1.58
C LEU A 62 -13.97 -26.37 -0.40
N ILE A 63 -13.60 -26.90 0.77
CA ILE A 63 -13.26 -26.07 1.93
C ILE A 63 -12.01 -25.23 1.63
N GLY A 64 -10.97 -25.83 1.04
CA GLY A 64 -9.76 -25.12 0.64
C GLY A 64 -10.02 -24.01 -0.37
N ALA A 65 -10.85 -24.27 -1.39
CA ALA A 65 -11.26 -23.25 -2.36
C ALA A 65 -12.07 -22.11 -1.71
N GLY A 66 -12.95 -22.42 -0.75
CA GLY A 66 -13.72 -21.43 -0.02
C GLY A 66 -12.85 -20.52 0.85
N ILE A 67 -11.86 -21.07 1.56
CA ILE A 67 -10.91 -20.28 2.36
C ILE A 67 -10.07 -19.38 1.46
N LEU A 68 -9.57 -19.91 0.34
CA LEU A 68 -8.80 -19.13 -0.64
C LEU A 68 -9.61 -17.94 -1.18
N ALA A 69 -10.87 -18.17 -1.54
CA ALA A 69 -11.76 -17.11 -2.00
C ALA A 69 -12.02 -16.05 -0.91
N LEU A 70 -12.18 -16.47 0.35
CA LEU A 70 -12.42 -15.55 1.47
C LEU A 70 -11.19 -14.69 1.79
N VAL A 71 -9.99 -15.30 1.77
CA VAL A 71 -8.72 -14.59 1.98
C VAL A 71 -8.44 -13.62 0.82
N ALA A 72 -8.68 -14.05 -0.42
CA ALA A 72 -8.55 -13.19 -1.59
C ALA A 72 -9.53 -12.00 -1.55
N TRP A 73 -10.75 -12.23 -1.06
CA TRP A 73 -11.73 -11.15 -0.87
C TRP A 73 -11.29 -10.15 0.20
N TRP A 74 -10.79 -10.63 1.34
CA TRP A 74 -10.34 -9.75 2.43
C TRP A 74 -9.11 -8.91 2.03
N LEU A 75 -8.20 -9.49 1.25
CA LEU A 75 -6.97 -8.82 0.80
C LEU A 75 -7.18 -7.80 -0.33
N SER A 76 -8.32 -7.82 -1.04
CA SER A 76 -8.52 -6.92 -2.19
C SER A 76 -8.92 -5.48 -1.82
N GLY A 77 -8.71 -5.06 -0.56
CA GLY A 77 -8.72 -3.63 -0.19
C GLY A 77 -10.02 -2.87 -0.49
N TRP A 78 -11.19 -3.52 -0.46
CA TRP A 78 -12.51 -2.93 -0.71
C TRP A 78 -12.78 -2.38 -2.12
N GLU A 79 -11.83 -2.40 -3.05
CA GLU A 79 -12.11 -2.13 -4.45
C GLU A 79 -12.80 -3.34 -5.08
N MET A 80 -14.13 -3.37 -4.97
CA MET A 80 -14.99 -4.46 -5.45
C MET A 80 -15.18 -4.49 -6.98
N TRP A 81 -14.73 -3.45 -7.69
CA TRP A 81 -14.91 -3.28 -9.13
C TRP A 81 -14.18 -4.30 -10.02
N PRO A 82 -12.92 -4.71 -9.73
CA PRO A 82 -12.22 -5.74 -10.52
C PRO A 82 -12.90 -7.11 -10.42
N TRP A 83 -13.49 -7.45 -9.27
CA TRP A 83 -14.20 -8.71 -9.06
C TRP A 83 -15.52 -8.76 -9.83
N LEU A 84 -16.25 -7.65 -9.86
CA LEU A 84 -17.52 -7.55 -10.59
C LEU A 84 -17.31 -7.70 -12.11
N PHE A 85 -16.33 -7.00 -12.68
CA PHE A 85 -16.15 -7.01 -14.14
C PHE A 85 -15.19 -8.10 -14.64
N GLY A 86 -14.01 -8.23 -14.02
CA GLY A 86 -13.02 -9.23 -14.44
C GLY A 86 -13.35 -10.63 -13.93
N GLY A 87 -13.73 -10.74 -12.66
CA GLY A 87 -14.05 -12.01 -12.01
C GLY A 87 -15.34 -12.64 -12.53
N ALA A 88 -16.48 -11.96 -12.37
CA ALA A 88 -17.77 -12.54 -12.77
C ALA A 88 -17.91 -12.66 -14.29
N GLY A 89 -17.52 -11.62 -15.05
CA GLY A 89 -17.55 -11.64 -16.51
C GLY A 89 -16.64 -12.72 -17.12
N GLY A 90 -15.40 -12.82 -16.63
CA GLY A 90 -14.45 -13.85 -17.05
C GLY A 90 -14.91 -15.26 -16.67
N LEU A 91 -15.43 -15.45 -15.45
CA LEU A 91 -15.91 -16.76 -14.99
C LEU A 91 -17.13 -17.24 -15.79
N VAL A 92 -18.07 -16.34 -16.12
CA VAL A 92 -19.23 -16.68 -16.96
C VAL A 92 -18.79 -17.04 -18.38
N ALA A 93 -17.91 -16.25 -18.99
CA ALA A 93 -17.38 -16.55 -20.32
C ALA A 93 -16.66 -17.91 -20.36
N VAL A 94 -15.83 -18.20 -19.35
CA VAL A 94 -15.12 -19.48 -19.27
C VAL A 94 -16.07 -20.64 -18.96
N LEU A 95 -17.08 -20.46 -18.10
CA LEU A 95 -18.08 -21.51 -17.84
C LEU A 95 -18.93 -21.84 -19.07
N VAL A 96 -19.26 -20.84 -19.89
CA VAL A 96 -19.95 -21.03 -21.17
C VAL A 96 -19.06 -21.80 -22.15
N LEU A 97 -17.77 -21.44 -22.24
CA LEU A 97 -16.80 -22.12 -23.11
C LEU A 97 -16.49 -23.56 -22.63
N ALA A 98 -16.43 -23.77 -21.31
CA ALA A 98 -16.15 -25.05 -20.68
C ALA A 98 -17.23 -26.11 -20.92
N ARG A 99 -18.48 -25.72 -21.23
CA ARG A 99 -19.54 -26.69 -21.58
C ARG A 99 -19.17 -27.57 -22.78
N ARG A 100 -18.35 -27.06 -23.70
CA ARG A 100 -17.87 -27.79 -24.88
C ARG A 100 -16.63 -28.64 -24.63
N MET A 101 -16.01 -28.55 -23.45
CA MET A 101 -14.77 -29.26 -23.13
C MET A 101 -15.03 -30.61 -22.43
N PRO A 102 -14.12 -31.58 -22.58
CA PRO A 102 -14.13 -32.83 -21.83
C PRO A 102 -14.19 -32.57 -20.31
N PRO A 103 -14.87 -33.41 -19.51
CA PRO A 103 -15.08 -33.17 -18.09
C PRO A 103 -13.79 -32.98 -17.28
N ALA A 104 -12.67 -33.55 -17.75
CA ALA A 104 -11.35 -33.36 -17.16
C ALA A 104 -10.82 -31.91 -17.24
N TRP A 105 -11.24 -31.13 -18.24
CA TRP A 105 -10.75 -29.76 -18.49
C TRP A 105 -11.68 -28.66 -17.96
N ARG A 106 -12.92 -29.00 -17.60
CA ARG A 106 -13.94 -28.02 -17.19
C ARG A 106 -13.57 -27.21 -15.95
N LEU A 107 -12.71 -27.74 -15.08
CA LEU A 107 -12.27 -27.07 -13.86
C LEU A 107 -10.87 -26.44 -14.00
N THR A 108 -9.97 -27.08 -14.73
CA THR A 108 -8.57 -26.62 -14.87
C THR A 108 -8.45 -25.36 -15.70
N VAL A 109 -9.19 -25.22 -16.80
CA VAL A 109 -9.14 -24.02 -17.65
C VAL A 109 -9.60 -22.76 -16.91
N PRO A 110 -10.78 -22.72 -16.25
CA PRO A 110 -11.18 -21.54 -15.48
C PRO A 110 -10.24 -21.23 -14.33
N LEU A 111 -9.73 -22.23 -13.62
CA LEU A 111 -8.73 -22.02 -12.56
C LEU A 111 -7.44 -21.40 -13.11
N LEU A 112 -6.98 -21.82 -14.29
CA LEU A 112 -5.80 -21.24 -14.93
C LEU A 112 -6.06 -19.80 -15.38
N VAL A 113 -7.21 -19.51 -15.99
CA VAL A 113 -7.56 -18.16 -16.43
C VAL A 113 -7.65 -17.22 -15.23
N VAL A 114 -8.34 -17.63 -14.17
CA VAL A 114 -8.43 -16.87 -12.91
C VAL A 114 -7.04 -16.71 -12.29
N GLY A 115 -6.20 -17.75 -12.29
CA GLY A 115 -4.84 -17.69 -11.77
C GLY A 115 -3.93 -16.72 -12.55
N VAL A 116 -3.96 -16.76 -13.88
CA VAL A 116 -3.21 -15.83 -14.75
C VAL A 116 -3.74 -14.40 -14.62
N TRP A 117 -5.04 -14.23 -14.48
CA TRP A 117 -5.63 -12.90 -14.28
C TRP A 117 -5.27 -12.31 -12.90
N LEU A 118 -5.32 -13.10 -11.84
CA LEU A 118 -4.82 -12.67 -10.52
C LEU A 118 -3.32 -12.36 -10.57
N LEU A 119 -2.53 -13.06 -11.39
CA LEU A 119 -1.08 -12.79 -11.54
C LEU A 119 -0.79 -11.39 -12.09
N THR A 120 -1.74 -10.78 -12.82
CA THR A 120 -1.60 -9.40 -13.30
C THR A 120 -2.01 -8.33 -12.30
N TYR A 121 -2.75 -8.68 -11.26
CA TYR A 121 -3.31 -7.72 -10.29
C TYR A 121 -2.66 -7.77 -8.92
N VAL A 122 -2.07 -8.91 -8.55
CA VAL A 122 -1.51 -9.13 -7.22
C VAL A 122 0.01 -9.15 -7.33
N ASP A 123 0.68 -8.43 -6.43
CA ASP A 123 2.13 -8.39 -6.40
C ASP A 123 2.75 -9.80 -6.43
N PRO A 124 3.86 -9.99 -7.18
CA PRO A 124 4.52 -11.29 -7.34
C PRO A 124 4.81 -12.00 -6.00
N TRP A 125 5.01 -11.23 -4.93
CA TRP A 125 5.34 -11.71 -3.59
C TRP A 125 4.20 -12.44 -2.90
N TRP A 126 2.95 -12.08 -3.18
CA TRP A 126 1.79 -12.81 -2.66
C TRP A 126 1.73 -14.24 -3.19
N TRP A 127 2.20 -14.47 -4.42
CA TRP A 127 2.27 -15.81 -4.99
C TRP A 127 3.31 -16.68 -4.28
N VAL A 128 4.44 -16.09 -3.88
CA VAL A 128 5.45 -16.78 -3.07
C VAL A 128 4.85 -17.18 -1.72
N LEU A 129 4.07 -16.29 -1.10
CA LEU A 129 3.34 -16.58 0.14
C LEU A 129 2.30 -17.69 -0.03
N LEU A 130 1.44 -17.60 -1.05
CA LEU A 130 0.41 -18.60 -1.33
C LEU A 130 1.02 -19.96 -1.66
N ALA A 131 2.07 -20.00 -2.48
CA ALA A 131 2.81 -21.23 -2.78
C ALA A 131 3.46 -21.81 -1.52
N GLY A 132 4.07 -20.97 -0.68
CA GLY A 132 4.63 -21.37 0.61
C GLY A 132 3.57 -21.99 1.53
N VAL A 133 2.43 -21.33 1.72
CA VAL A 133 1.30 -21.84 2.52
C VAL A 133 0.77 -23.15 1.96
N ALA A 134 0.60 -23.27 0.63
CA ALA A 134 0.12 -24.49 -0.01
C ALA A 134 1.08 -25.67 0.20
N VAL A 135 2.40 -25.46 0.02
CA VAL A 135 3.44 -26.47 0.25
C VAL A 135 3.48 -26.88 1.72
N THR A 136 3.39 -25.92 2.64
CA THR A 136 3.40 -26.19 4.09
C THR A 136 2.16 -26.99 4.50
N GLY A 137 0.98 -26.60 4.01
CA GLY A 137 -0.28 -27.30 4.27
C GLY A 137 -0.28 -28.73 3.73
N ALA A 138 0.23 -28.94 2.51
CA ALA A 138 0.39 -30.27 1.93
C ALA A 138 1.36 -31.13 2.75
N GLY A 139 2.46 -30.55 3.23
CA GLY A 139 3.42 -31.20 4.12
C GLY A 139 2.79 -31.66 5.44
N VAL A 140 2.00 -30.80 6.10
CA VAL A 140 1.27 -31.13 7.34
C VAL A 140 0.22 -32.21 7.09
N ALA A 141 -0.59 -32.08 6.03
CA ALA A 141 -1.62 -33.07 5.71
C ALA A 141 -1.00 -34.46 5.42
N ALA A 142 0.10 -34.51 4.69
CA ALA A 142 0.86 -35.73 4.47
C ALA A 142 1.39 -36.32 5.78
N LEU A 143 1.95 -35.48 6.68
CA LEU A 143 2.44 -35.90 7.98
C LEU A 143 1.33 -36.56 8.84
N VAL A 144 0.15 -35.94 8.87
CA VAL A 144 -1.00 -36.38 9.66
C VAL A 144 -1.66 -37.63 9.08
N MET A 145 -1.98 -37.63 7.78
CA MET A 145 -2.72 -38.72 7.15
C MET A 145 -1.88 -39.97 6.96
N LEU A 146 -0.60 -39.83 6.58
CA LEU A 146 0.15 -40.98 6.12
C LEU A 146 0.84 -41.76 7.25
N ARG A 147 1.00 -41.21 8.47
CA ARG A 147 1.78 -41.85 9.58
C ARG A 147 3.07 -42.52 9.08
N LEU A 148 3.66 -42.03 7.98
CA LEU A 148 4.68 -42.76 7.22
C LEU A 148 6.02 -42.59 7.93
N ARG A 149 6.37 -43.58 8.75
CA ARG A 149 7.65 -43.66 9.47
C ARG A 149 8.87 -43.74 8.53
N VAL A 150 8.67 -44.08 7.25
CA VAL A 150 9.73 -44.46 6.31
C VAL A 150 10.26 -43.29 5.43
N ARG A 151 9.59 -42.13 5.37
CA ARG A 151 10.00 -41.00 4.49
C ARG A 151 10.08 -39.62 5.19
N ARG A 152 10.52 -39.61 6.46
CA ARG A 152 10.60 -38.39 7.30
C ARG A 152 11.44 -37.26 6.70
N TRP A 153 12.55 -37.57 6.03
CA TRP A 153 13.45 -36.52 5.53
C TRP A 153 12.84 -35.69 4.38
N GLN A 154 12.11 -36.32 3.46
CA GLN A 154 11.48 -35.60 2.34
C GLN A 154 10.34 -34.69 2.80
N THR A 155 9.56 -35.13 3.81
CA THR A 155 8.46 -34.33 4.38
C THR A 155 8.99 -33.15 5.20
N LEU A 156 10.07 -33.34 5.97
CA LEU A 156 10.75 -32.24 6.66
C LEU A 156 11.34 -31.22 5.69
N GLY A 157 11.96 -31.67 4.58
CA GLY A 157 12.48 -30.77 3.55
C GLY A 157 11.41 -29.89 2.90
N ALA A 158 10.25 -30.47 2.58
CA ALA A 158 9.12 -29.71 2.01
C ALA A 158 8.54 -28.69 3.01
N LEU A 159 8.43 -29.06 4.29
CA LEU A 159 7.98 -28.13 5.35
C LEU A 159 8.96 -26.97 5.53
N ALA A 160 10.26 -27.26 5.61
CA ALA A 160 11.29 -26.24 5.75
C ALA A 160 11.26 -25.26 4.57
N LEU A 161 11.15 -25.78 3.34
CA LEU A 161 11.04 -24.95 2.14
C LEU A 161 9.78 -24.07 2.18
N GLY A 162 8.62 -24.63 2.56
CA GLY A 162 7.37 -23.87 2.69
C GLY A 162 7.48 -22.72 3.69
N VAL A 163 8.07 -22.98 4.86
CA VAL A 163 8.28 -21.94 5.90
C VAL A 163 9.22 -20.85 5.42
N VAL A 164 10.33 -21.21 4.76
CA VAL A 164 11.28 -20.23 4.19
C VAL A 164 10.61 -19.35 3.14
N MET A 165 9.79 -19.92 2.26
CA MET A 165 9.04 -19.15 1.25
C MET A 165 8.06 -18.17 1.89
N VAL A 166 7.32 -18.59 2.93
CA VAL A 166 6.39 -17.72 3.66
C VAL A 166 7.14 -16.57 4.34
N ALA A 167 8.25 -16.87 5.03
CA ALA A 167 9.06 -15.84 5.69
C ALA A 167 9.67 -14.84 4.69
N ALA A 168 10.21 -15.32 3.57
CA ALA A 168 10.77 -14.45 2.53
C ALA A 168 9.70 -13.56 1.87
N GLY A 169 8.54 -14.13 1.53
CA GLY A 169 7.43 -13.36 0.96
C GLY A 169 6.90 -12.30 1.93
N TRP A 170 6.81 -12.63 3.22
CA TRP A 170 6.41 -11.68 4.26
C TRP A 170 7.39 -10.51 4.39
N VAL A 171 8.70 -10.79 4.51
CA VAL A 171 9.73 -9.75 4.60
C VAL A 171 9.68 -8.83 3.38
N MET A 172 9.57 -9.39 2.18
CA MET A 172 9.54 -8.57 0.96
C MET A 172 8.30 -7.66 0.90
N LEU A 173 7.11 -8.13 1.28
CA LEU A 173 5.91 -7.28 1.37
C LEU A 173 6.07 -6.13 2.38
N THR A 174 6.71 -6.39 3.53
CA THR A 174 6.96 -5.32 4.52
C THR A 174 7.97 -4.29 4.02
N VAL A 175 8.96 -4.71 3.24
CA VAL A 175 9.93 -3.82 2.63
C VAL A 175 9.26 -2.97 1.55
N ASP A 176 8.49 -3.60 0.67
CA ASP A 176 7.81 -2.93 -0.45
C ASP A 176 6.80 -1.88 0.02
N SER A 177 5.98 -2.20 1.02
CA SER A 177 5.06 -1.23 1.65
C SER A 177 5.79 -0.04 2.27
N ALA A 178 6.97 -0.25 2.86
CA ALA A 178 7.78 0.85 3.39
C ALA A 178 8.39 1.72 2.27
N TRP A 179 8.76 1.13 1.14
CA TRP A 179 9.22 1.88 -0.03
C TRP A 179 8.10 2.70 -0.66
N GLN A 180 6.92 2.12 -0.82
CA GLN A 180 5.77 2.80 -1.41
C GLN A 180 5.32 3.98 -0.53
N ALA A 181 5.29 3.81 0.80
CA ALA A 181 5.00 4.91 1.72
C ALA A 181 5.99 6.08 1.58
N ARG A 182 7.28 5.79 1.39
CA ARG A 182 8.30 6.83 1.16
C ARG A 182 8.11 7.53 -0.17
N GLN A 183 7.80 6.79 -1.23
CA GLN A 183 7.54 7.36 -2.56
C GLN A 183 6.32 8.28 -2.52
N THR A 184 5.19 7.81 -1.99
CA THR A 184 3.98 8.63 -1.88
C THR A 184 4.23 9.87 -1.02
N GLN A 185 5.00 9.76 0.07
CA GLN A 185 5.33 10.92 0.88
C GLN A 185 6.24 11.91 0.14
N GLN A 186 7.18 11.43 -0.68
CA GLN A 186 8.01 12.30 -1.53
C GLN A 186 7.17 13.00 -2.60
N GLU A 187 6.25 12.28 -3.25
CA GLU A 187 5.33 12.85 -4.23
C GLU A 187 4.42 13.91 -3.61
N LEU A 188 3.88 13.64 -2.41
CA LEU A 188 3.07 14.61 -1.68
C LEU A 188 3.87 15.85 -1.28
N ASN A 189 5.11 15.67 -0.83
CA ASN A 189 5.99 16.80 -0.51
C ASN A 189 6.31 17.62 -1.77
N GLN A 190 6.62 16.98 -2.89
CA GLN A 190 6.85 17.66 -4.17
C GLN A 190 5.61 18.41 -4.65
N ALA A 191 4.43 17.78 -4.56
CA ALA A 191 3.17 18.42 -4.92
C ALA A 191 2.85 19.60 -4.00
N HIS A 192 3.18 19.48 -2.70
CA HIS A 192 3.04 20.57 -1.74
C HIS A 192 3.99 21.74 -2.09
N ASP A 193 5.27 21.45 -2.31
CA ASP A 193 6.27 22.46 -2.67
C ASP A 193 5.92 23.18 -3.98
N GLU A 194 5.40 22.44 -4.96
CA GLU A 194 4.91 23.01 -6.22
C GLU A 194 3.67 23.88 -6.02
N ALA A 195 2.71 23.42 -5.20
CA ALA A 195 1.52 24.21 -4.87
C ALA A 195 1.88 25.52 -4.16
N VAL A 196 2.82 25.47 -3.21
CA VAL A 196 3.37 26.66 -2.53
C VAL A 196 4.03 27.58 -3.54
N ALA A 197 4.87 27.06 -4.43
CA ALA A 197 5.57 27.84 -5.44
C ALA A 197 4.63 28.58 -6.40
N ARG A 198 3.43 28.05 -6.66
CA ARG A 198 2.41 28.70 -7.50
C ARG A 198 1.69 29.87 -6.83
N ILE A 199 1.61 29.88 -5.50
CA ILE A 199 0.96 30.94 -4.72
C ILE A 199 1.94 32.11 -4.50
N LEU A 200 3.25 31.84 -4.50
CA LEU A 200 4.27 32.85 -4.32
C LEU A 200 4.31 33.86 -5.50
N PRO A 201 4.63 35.15 -5.22
CA PRO A 201 4.80 36.17 -6.25
C PRO A 201 5.85 35.80 -7.30
N ARG A 202 5.55 36.02 -8.58
CA ARG A 202 6.39 35.59 -9.73
C ARG A 202 7.48 36.57 -10.12
N SER A 203 7.43 37.81 -9.64
CA SER A 203 8.44 38.82 -9.92
C SER A 203 8.95 39.48 -8.63
N PRO A 204 10.20 39.97 -8.61
CA PRO A 204 10.73 40.76 -7.50
C PRO A 204 9.83 41.93 -7.09
N ALA A 205 9.31 42.70 -8.06
CA ALA A 205 8.40 43.81 -7.80
C ALA A 205 7.11 43.34 -7.12
N SER A 206 6.47 42.29 -7.65
CA SER A 206 5.25 41.73 -7.04
C SER A 206 5.46 41.20 -5.62
N MET A 207 6.68 40.77 -5.27
CA MET A 207 7.02 40.38 -3.90
C MET A 207 7.06 41.58 -2.96
N VAL A 208 7.67 42.68 -3.40
CA VAL A 208 7.74 43.93 -2.63
C VAL A 208 6.34 44.52 -2.46
N ASP A 209 5.54 44.57 -3.53
CA ASP A 209 4.14 45.05 -3.50
C ASP A 209 3.29 44.20 -2.53
N PHE A 210 3.42 42.87 -2.62
CA PHE A 210 2.74 41.94 -1.71
C PHE A 210 3.10 42.22 -0.25
N LEU A 211 4.39 42.37 0.07
CA LEU A 211 4.80 42.71 1.45
C LEU A 211 4.26 44.07 1.87
N ALA A 212 4.34 45.08 1.02
CA ALA A 212 3.87 46.42 1.32
C ALA A 212 2.37 46.44 1.65
N GLU A 213 1.56 45.73 0.86
CA GLU A 213 0.12 45.56 1.10
C GLU A 213 -0.15 44.91 2.47
N ARG A 214 0.56 43.81 2.79
CA ARG A 214 0.37 43.10 4.06
C ARG A 214 0.88 43.86 5.28
N ILE A 215 1.90 44.69 5.12
CA ILE A 215 2.41 45.60 6.16
C ILE A 215 1.43 46.76 6.37
N ALA A 216 0.93 47.39 5.30
CA ALA A 216 -0.04 48.48 5.39
C ALA A 216 -1.36 48.05 6.02
N HIS A 217 -1.79 46.81 5.78
CA HIS A 217 -3.04 46.24 6.27
C HIS A 217 -2.80 44.98 7.13
N ALA A 218 -2.06 45.14 8.23
CA ALA A 218 -1.61 44.05 9.10
C ALA A 218 -2.73 43.39 9.96
N THR A 219 -3.70 42.76 9.31
CA THR A 219 -4.65 41.82 9.96
C THR A 219 -3.94 40.52 10.37
N PRO A 220 -4.50 39.69 11.26
CA PRO A 220 -3.87 38.43 11.67
C PRO A 220 -3.50 37.52 10.49
N ASP A 221 -4.38 37.40 9.50
CA ASP A 221 -4.14 36.61 8.29
C ASP A 221 -3.08 37.27 7.39
N ALA A 222 -3.13 38.60 7.21
CA ALA A 222 -2.12 39.32 6.43
C ALA A 222 -0.71 39.19 7.02
N VAL A 223 -0.59 39.20 8.35
CA VAL A 223 0.68 38.99 9.04
C VAL A 223 1.19 37.56 8.82
N ALA A 224 0.30 36.56 8.87
CA ALA A 224 0.67 35.18 8.59
C ALA A 224 1.15 35.00 7.13
N ASP A 225 0.42 35.59 6.19
CA ASP A 225 0.75 35.61 4.76
C ASP A 225 2.09 36.32 4.48
N ALA A 226 2.34 37.46 5.14
CA ALA A 226 3.61 38.17 5.04
C ALA A 226 4.78 37.32 5.55
N CYS A 227 4.62 36.60 6.65
CA CYS A 227 5.68 35.73 7.15
C CYS A 227 5.85 34.45 6.32
N PHE A 228 4.79 33.97 5.67
CA PHE A 228 4.82 32.75 4.83
C PHE A 228 5.80 32.86 3.66
N VAL A 229 5.93 34.04 3.04
CA VAL A 229 6.85 34.24 1.92
C VAL A 229 8.34 34.22 2.31
N PHE A 230 8.65 34.26 3.61
CA PHE A 230 10.02 34.11 4.13
C PHE A 230 10.36 32.64 4.40
N ALA A 231 11.61 32.28 4.12
CA ALA A 231 12.22 31.06 4.63
C ALA A 231 12.42 31.18 6.15
N PRO A 232 12.43 30.06 6.91
CA PRO A 232 12.55 30.13 8.38
C PRO A 232 13.79 30.88 8.88
N ALA A 233 14.91 30.82 8.15
CA ALA A 233 16.11 31.60 8.47
C ALA A 233 15.90 33.10 8.22
N ALA A 234 15.29 33.47 7.11
CA ALA A 234 15.00 34.86 6.76
C ALA A 234 13.95 35.49 7.69
N GLN A 235 12.98 34.72 8.20
CA GLN A 235 12.04 35.19 9.24
C GLN A 235 12.76 35.65 10.51
N ARG A 236 13.80 34.93 10.92
CA ARG A 236 14.62 35.31 12.10
C ARG A 236 15.44 36.56 11.81
N GLN A 237 16.10 36.63 10.65
CA GLN A 237 16.84 37.81 10.22
C GLN A 237 15.95 39.06 10.17
N PHE A 238 14.72 38.91 9.67
CA PHE A 238 13.71 39.97 9.67
C PHE A 238 13.33 40.40 11.09
N ALA A 239 13.03 39.45 11.97
CA ALA A 239 12.71 39.73 13.36
C ALA A 239 13.87 40.45 14.09
N ASP A 240 15.10 39.97 13.91
CA ASP A 240 16.30 40.53 14.53
C ASP A 240 16.55 41.98 14.08
N ALA A 241 16.42 42.26 12.77
CA ALA A 241 16.60 43.60 12.21
C ALA A 241 15.59 44.62 12.74
N TRP A 242 14.39 44.16 13.09
CA TRP A 242 13.32 44.97 13.68
C TRP A 242 13.26 44.91 15.21
N GLN A 243 14.24 44.24 15.85
CA GLN A 243 14.30 44.04 17.31
C GLN A 243 13.03 43.41 17.89
N ALA A 244 12.42 42.49 17.13
CA ALA A 244 11.21 41.77 17.50
C ALA A 244 11.53 40.30 17.84
N PRO A 245 10.73 39.65 18.69
CA PRO A 245 10.95 38.25 19.06
C PRO A 245 10.67 37.25 17.93
N ASP A 246 9.80 37.62 16.98
CA ASP A 246 9.39 36.77 15.86
C ASP A 246 8.94 37.63 14.65
N CYS A 247 8.79 36.97 13.49
CA CYS A 247 8.35 37.62 12.26
C CYS A 247 6.96 38.29 12.40
N PRO A 248 5.93 37.65 12.99
CA PRO A 248 4.62 38.29 13.16
C PRO A 248 4.65 39.58 13.99
N THR A 249 5.51 39.65 14.99
CA THR A 249 5.71 40.86 15.80
C THR A 249 6.47 41.91 15.02
N ALA A 250 7.50 41.52 14.26
CA ALA A 250 8.26 42.42 13.39
C ALA A 250 7.37 43.11 12.34
N ILE A 251 6.49 42.36 11.66
CA ILE A 251 5.54 42.91 10.68
C ILE A 251 4.63 43.93 11.35
N ARG A 252 4.12 43.66 12.57
CA ARG A 252 3.27 44.59 13.31
C ARG A 252 4.01 45.84 13.77
N VAL A 253 5.26 45.71 14.19
CA VAL A 253 6.13 46.86 14.52
C VAL A 253 6.34 47.72 13.28
N MET A 254 6.63 47.11 12.13
CA MET A 254 6.79 47.82 10.87
C MET A 254 5.49 48.51 10.43
N ALA A 255 4.35 47.81 10.51
CA ALA A 255 3.03 48.31 10.20
C ALA A 255 2.67 49.54 11.06
N SER A 256 3.05 49.56 12.34
CA SER A 256 2.81 50.70 13.24
C SER A 256 3.54 51.99 12.83
N LYS A 257 4.56 51.88 11.96
CA LYS A 257 5.29 53.02 11.40
C LYS A 257 4.71 53.51 10.06
N VAL A 258 3.73 52.82 9.50
CA VAL A 258 3.01 53.26 8.29
C VAL A 258 1.98 54.32 8.71
N THR A 259 2.16 55.55 8.21
CA THR A 259 1.33 56.71 8.55
C THR A 259 0.15 56.88 7.60
N ALA A 260 0.29 56.44 6.34
CA ALA A 260 -0.75 56.50 5.32
C ALA A 260 -0.78 55.20 4.51
N ALA A 261 -1.58 54.22 4.95
CA ALA A 261 -1.63 52.88 4.35
C ALA A 261 -1.96 52.88 2.85
N ALA A 262 -2.90 53.73 2.42
CA ALA A 262 -3.29 53.82 1.01
C ALA A 262 -2.13 54.34 0.14
N ASP A 263 -1.42 55.38 0.59
CA ASP A 263 -0.30 55.95 -0.14
C ASP A 263 0.92 55.01 -0.15
N TYR A 264 1.13 54.29 0.96
CA TYR A 264 2.21 53.31 1.09
C TYR A 264 2.10 52.15 0.08
N VAL A 265 0.88 51.80 -0.33
CA VAL A 265 0.64 50.74 -1.32
C VAL A 265 0.52 51.32 -2.73
N ASN A 266 -0.29 52.37 -2.91
CA ASN A 266 -0.64 52.87 -4.24
C ASN A 266 0.47 53.69 -4.91
N ASN A 267 1.32 54.35 -4.12
CA ASN A 267 2.40 55.19 -4.65
C ASN A 267 3.75 54.50 -4.61
N LEU A 268 3.81 53.25 -4.15
CA LEU A 268 5.01 52.45 -4.08
C LEU A 268 5.59 52.22 -5.48
N TYR A 269 6.83 52.62 -5.67
CA TYR A 269 7.58 52.37 -6.89
C TYR A 269 8.92 51.72 -6.56
N LEU A 270 9.13 50.54 -7.14
CA LEU A 270 10.41 49.83 -7.11
C LEU A 270 11.17 50.12 -8.42
N PRO A 271 12.32 50.82 -8.37
CA PRO A 271 13.13 51.08 -9.57
C PRO A 271 13.55 49.77 -10.24
N GLY A 272 13.57 49.72 -11.58
CA GLY A 272 13.94 48.50 -12.32
C GLY A 272 15.33 47.96 -11.98
N GLN A 273 16.26 48.84 -11.60
CA GLN A 273 17.63 48.50 -11.15
C GLN A 273 17.72 47.98 -9.72
N ALA A 274 16.63 47.96 -8.96
CA ALA A 274 16.60 47.47 -7.59
C ALA A 274 16.74 45.94 -7.51
N ALA A 275 16.44 45.21 -8.59
CA ALA A 275 16.61 43.76 -8.66
C ALA A 275 17.91 43.39 -9.40
N GLN A 276 18.77 42.62 -8.76
CA GLN A 276 20.05 42.16 -9.30
C GLN A 276 20.18 40.64 -9.16
N SER A 277 20.61 39.98 -10.23
CA SER A 277 20.88 38.54 -10.21
C SER A 277 22.23 38.27 -9.56
N ASN A 278 22.23 37.37 -8.58
CA ASN A 278 23.44 36.93 -7.89
C ASN A 278 24.06 35.72 -8.62
N PRO A 279 25.39 35.48 -8.46
CA PRO A 279 26.06 34.34 -9.10
C PRO A 279 25.56 32.95 -8.69
N ASP A 280 24.88 32.85 -7.53
CA ASP A 280 24.30 31.62 -7.00
C ASP A 280 22.90 31.31 -7.54
N GLY A 281 22.38 32.14 -8.45
CA GLY A 281 21.04 32.01 -9.01
C GLY A 281 19.92 32.59 -8.15
N THR A 282 20.25 33.26 -7.04
CA THR A 282 19.29 34.08 -6.27
C THR A 282 19.17 35.49 -6.87
N LEU A 283 18.16 36.23 -6.45
CA LEU A 283 17.93 37.62 -6.83
C LEU A 283 18.00 38.50 -5.58
N SER A 284 18.90 39.48 -5.57
CA SER A 284 18.91 40.54 -4.56
C SER A 284 17.94 41.63 -4.97
N VAL A 285 17.10 42.09 -4.04
CA VAL A 285 16.15 43.19 -4.24
C VAL A 285 16.41 44.27 -3.21
N ASP A 286 16.78 45.44 -3.67
CA ASP A 286 16.95 46.63 -2.86
C ASP A 286 15.61 47.33 -2.65
N ALA A 287 14.91 46.99 -1.56
CA ALA A 287 13.74 47.71 -1.08
C ALA A 287 14.10 48.68 0.07
N CYS A 288 15.33 49.21 0.06
CA CYS A 288 15.75 50.31 0.92
C CYS A 288 15.64 51.69 0.25
N HIS A 289 15.53 51.71 -1.08
CA HIS A 289 15.35 52.91 -1.88
C HIS A 289 14.00 52.89 -2.60
N LEU A 290 12.93 52.53 -1.87
CA LEU A 290 11.57 52.62 -2.37
C LEU A 290 11.19 54.08 -2.53
N ASP A 291 10.56 54.39 -3.66
CA ASP A 291 10.01 55.70 -3.96
C ASP A 291 8.50 55.69 -3.73
N PHE A 292 7.99 56.76 -3.12
CA PHE A 292 6.57 56.96 -2.81
C PHE A 292 6.03 58.27 -3.42
N SER A 293 6.80 58.89 -4.34
CA SER A 293 6.44 60.18 -4.95
C SER A 293 5.20 60.14 -5.85
N GLY A 294 4.65 58.95 -6.13
CA GLY A 294 3.47 58.80 -6.98
C GLY A 294 3.80 59.02 -8.45
N LEU A 295 3.20 58.21 -9.34
CA LEU A 295 3.47 58.30 -10.78
C LEU A 295 2.87 59.55 -11.46
N THR A 296 1.97 60.27 -10.77
CA THR A 296 1.10 61.28 -11.39
C THR A 296 1.06 62.63 -10.69
N ASP A 297 1.74 62.80 -9.56
CA ASP A 297 1.68 64.03 -8.76
C ASP A 297 3.10 64.51 -8.42
N ASP A 298 3.46 65.71 -8.88
CA ASP A 298 4.77 66.33 -8.59
C ASP A 298 4.79 66.97 -7.19
N THR A 299 3.70 66.88 -6.40
CA THR A 299 3.69 67.44 -5.06
C THR A 299 4.53 66.61 -4.09
N PRO A 300 5.41 67.24 -3.28
CA PRO A 300 6.20 66.52 -2.28
C PRO A 300 5.28 65.82 -1.27
N HIS A 301 5.18 64.50 -1.35
CA HIS A 301 4.48 63.69 -0.37
C HIS A 301 5.39 63.38 0.82
N VAL A 302 4.83 63.45 2.03
CA VAL A 302 5.50 62.94 3.23
C VAL A 302 5.63 61.43 3.08
N ASN A 303 6.80 60.87 3.37
CA ASN A 303 7.03 59.43 3.27
C ASN A 303 5.96 58.66 4.09
N PRO A 304 5.12 57.83 3.44
CA PRO A 304 3.97 57.18 4.09
C PRO A 304 4.36 56.02 5.02
N GLY A 305 5.64 55.60 5.05
CA GLY A 305 6.06 54.52 5.93
C GLY A 305 7.57 54.21 5.90
N PRO A 306 7.99 53.14 6.61
CA PRO A 306 9.38 52.70 6.61
C PRO A 306 9.77 52.01 5.29
N GLN A 307 11.07 51.98 4.99
CA GLN A 307 11.62 51.13 3.94
C GLN A 307 11.56 49.65 4.35
N ILE A 308 11.42 48.72 3.39
CA ILE A 308 11.26 47.29 3.67
C ILE A 308 12.57 46.62 4.05
N GLY A 309 13.66 46.86 3.32
CA GLY A 309 14.93 46.16 3.51
C GLY A 309 15.55 45.66 2.21
N MET A 310 16.73 45.04 2.32
CA MET A 310 17.30 44.25 1.24
C MET A 310 16.80 42.80 1.34
N LEU A 311 16.21 42.29 0.26
CA LEU A 311 15.67 40.94 0.20
C LEU A 311 16.55 40.07 -0.71
N THR A 312 16.83 38.84 -0.30
CA THR A 312 17.40 37.82 -1.20
C THR A 312 16.32 36.81 -1.53
N LEU A 313 15.97 36.72 -2.81
CA LEU A 313 14.90 35.87 -3.32
C LEU A 313 15.48 34.64 -4.02
N ALA A 314 14.94 33.46 -3.74
CA ALA A 314 15.22 32.23 -4.49
C ALA A 314 13.96 31.77 -5.23
N GLN A 315 14.07 31.49 -6.52
CA GLN A 315 12.95 30.97 -7.29
C GLN A 315 12.66 29.52 -6.89
N GLN A 316 11.39 29.19 -6.64
CA GLN A 316 10.95 27.84 -6.30
C GLN A 316 10.34 27.20 -7.55
N HIS A 317 10.91 26.08 -8.02
CA HIS A 317 10.41 25.28 -9.14
C HIS A 317 10.09 26.08 -10.44
N GLY A 318 10.81 27.17 -10.70
CA GLY A 318 10.56 28.02 -11.88
C GLY A 318 9.25 28.81 -11.85
N GLN A 319 8.56 28.85 -10.70
CA GLN A 319 7.31 29.59 -10.51
C GLN A 319 7.61 30.85 -9.69
N GLY A 320 7.12 30.96 -8.46
CA GLY A 320 7.29 32.11 -7.60
C GLY A 320 8.63 32.18 -6.86
N HIS A 321 8.84 33.32 -6.22
CA HIS A 321 10.04 33.60 -5.43
C HIS A 321 9.74 33.47 -3.94
N ARG A 322 10.71 32.96 -3.18
CA ARG A 322 10.69 32.93 -1.72
C ARG A 322 11.83 33.77 -1.18
N ILE A 323 11.61 34.52 -0.10
CA ILE A 323 12.66 35.32 0.54
C ILE A 323 13.52 34.38 1.38
N VAL A 324 14.74 34.11 0.93
CA VAL A 324 15.71 33.22 1.60
C VAL A 324 16.72 33.97 2.47
N GLY A 325 16.84 35.29 2.27
CA GLY A 325 17.66 36.16 3.10
C GLY A 325 17.02 37.54 3.28
N TYR A 326 17.29 38.16 4.42
CA TYR A 326 16.84 39.52 4.74
C TYR A 326 17.95 40.33 5.41
N GLN A 327 18.07 41.60 5.04
CA GLN A 327 18.91 42.57 5.72
C GLN A 327 18.15 43.89 5.87
N GLY A 328 18.20 44.49 7.08
CA GLY A 328 17.62 45.80 7.33
C GLY A 328 18.34 46.90 6.54
N CYS A 329 17.64 48.01 6.29
CA CYS A 329 18.26 49.14 5.60
C CYS A 329 19.35 49.79 6.46
N PRO A 330 20.47 50.23 5.84
CA PRO A 330 21.47 51.00 6.54
C PRO A 330 20.84 52.30 7.10
N PRO A 331 21.32 52.80 8.25
CA PRO A 331 20.89 54.10 8.74
C PRO A 331 21.26 55.17 7.70
N GLY A 332 20.24 55.86 7.17
CA GLY A 332 20.39 56.97 6.23
C GLY A 332 20.80 58.27 6.89
#